data_AF-A0A1M5Z4D8-F1
#
_entry.id   AF-A0A1M5Z4D8-F1
#
_cell.length_a   1.000
_cell.length_b   1.000
_cell.length_c   1.000
_cell.angle_alpha   90.00
_cell.angle_beta   90.00
_cell.angle_gamma   90.00
#
_symmetry.space_group_name_H-M   'P 1'
#
loop_
_entity.id
_entity.type
_entity.pdbx_description
1 polymer ?
#
loop_
_entity_poly.entity_id
_entity_poly.type
_entity_poly.pdbx_seq_one_letter_code
_entity_poly.pdbx_strand_id
1 'polypeptide(L)'
;MVITQEIKDVISKAPFIPITTASVHGEPHMIVVGKVAEIREADILGFGIYKMEVTQQNIKDNGMMQVVIATMEGGPKGYRLTGKACIEEKLVLFKAEKAEVLL
;
A
#
# COMPACT_ATOMS: atom_id res chain seq x y z
N MET A 1 -8.41 12.36 7.66
CA MET A 1 -7.05 12.03 7.22
C MET A 1 -6.67 10.71 7.85
N VAL A 2 -6.42 9.70 7.03
CA VAL A 2 -6.07 8.33 7.45
C VAL A 2 -4.58 8.20 7.71
N ILE A 3 -3.74 8.88 6.91
CA ILE A 3 -2.29 8.83 7.00
C ILE A 3 -1.81 9.95 7.93
N THR A 4 -1.70 9.62 9.22
CA THR A 4 -1.20 10.53 10.26
C THR A 4 0.30 10.82 10.11
N GLN A 5 0.82 11.80 10.86
CA GLN A 5 2.25 12.08 10.87
C GLN A 5 3.08 10.86 11.32
N GLU A 6 2.60 10.13 12.32
CA GLU A 6 3.28 8.90 12.78
C GLU A 6 3.34 7.83 11.68
N ILE A 7 2.27 7.65 10.90
CA ILE A 7 2.26 6.71 9.77
C ILE A 7 3.26 7.17 8.70
N LYS A 8 3.34 8.48 8.41
CA LYS A 8 4.36 9.03 7.48
C LYS A 8 5.78 8.75 7.94
N ASP A 9 6.03 8.87 9.24
CA ASP A 9 7.34 8.58 9.82
C ASP A 9 7.68 7.09 9.65
N VAL A 10 6.73 6.18 9.88
CA VAL A 10 6.94 4.74 9.62
C VAL A 10 7.14 4.44 8.12
N ILE A 11 6.39 5.10 7.23
CA ILE A 11 6.58 5.00 5.77
C ILE A 11 8.00 5.36 5.37
N SER A 12 8.55 6.45 5.92
CA SER A 12 9.90 6.92 5.59
C SER A 12 11.00 5.91 5.96
N LYS A 13 10.70 5.00 6.89
CA LYS A 13 11.61 3.99 7.45
C LYS A 13 11.38 2.59 6.88
N ALA A 14 10.40 2.41 5.99
CA ALA A 14 10.03 1.12 5.42
C ALA A 14 10.62 0.96 4.00
N PRO A 15 11.75 0.25 3.84
CA PRO A 15 12.38 0.05 2.53
C PRO A 15 11.62 -0.93 1.63
N PHE A 16 10.84 -1.83 2.25
CA PHE A 16 10.05 -2.87 1.60
C PHE A 16 8.63 -2.86 2.14
N ILE A 17 7.65 -2.91 1.25
CA ILE A 17 6.24 -2.73 1.59
C ILE A 17 5.45 -3.90 1.04
N PRO A 18 4.92 -4.78 1.89
CA PRO A 18 3.96 -5.79 1.47
C PRO A 18 2.66 -5.12 1.00
N ILE A 19 2.22 -5.51 -0.18
CA ILE A 19 0.92 -5.13 -0.73
C ILE A 19 0.11 -6.37 -1.06
N THR A 20 -1.19 -6.32 -0.84
CA THR A 20 -2.11 -7.42 -1.13
C THR A 20 -3.26 -6.89 -1.97
N THR A 21 -3.56 -7.57 -3.07
CA THR A 21 -4.76 -7.36 -3.89
C THR A 21 -5.60 -8.63 -3.86
N ALA A 22 -6.84 -8.58 -4.35
CA ALA A 22 -7.69 -9.76 -4.42
C ALA A 22 -8.23 -9.96 -5.84
N SER A 23 -8.31 -11.22 -6.28
CA SER A 23 -9.01 -11.59 -7.52
C SER A 23 -10.51 -11.28 -7.41
N VAL A 24 -11.23 -11.34 -8.53
CA VAL A 24 -12.71 -11.24 -8.53
C VAL A 24 -13.41 -12.36 -7.73
N HIS A 25 -12.71 -13.46 -7.47
CA HIS A 25 -13.18 -14.57 -6.64
C HIS A 25 -12.79 -14.44 -5.16
N GLY A 26 -12.09 -13.35 -4.79
CA GLY A 26 -11.66 -13.08 -3.43
C GLY A 26 -10.35 -13.76 -3.04
N GLU A 27 -9.62 -14.36 -3.97
CA GLU A 27 -8.32 -14.97 -3.67
C GLU A 27 -7.27 -13.88 -3.45
N PRO A 28 -6.54 -13.90 -2.32
CA PRO A 28 -5.52 -12.90 -2.06
C PRO A 28 -4.28 -13.14 -2.91
N HIS A 29 -3.72 -12.06 -3.43
CA HIS A 29 -2.43 -12.03 -4.11
C HIS A 29 -1.53 -10.99 -3.44
N MET A 30 -0.51 -11.46 -2.72
CA MET A 30 0.45 -10.62 -2.00
C MET A 30 1.80 -10.61 -2.73
N ILE A 31 2.39 -9.42 -2.82
CA ILE A 31 3.78 -9.22 -3.24
C ILE A 31 4.47 -8.20 -2.33
N VAL A 32 5.80 -8.13 -2.40
CA VAL A 32 6.59 -7.10 -1.73
C VAL A 32 7.12 -6.12 -2.77
N VAL A 33 6.87 -4.83 -2.56
CA VAL A 33 7.39 -3.75 -3.41
C VAL A 33 8.44 -2.93 -2.65
N GLY A 34 9.15 -2.07 -3.37
CA GLY A 34 10.06 -1.11 -2.74
C GLY A 34 9.33 -0.04 -1.92
N LYS A 35 10.11 0.89 -1.37
CA LYS A 35 9.59 2.06 -0.63
C LYS A 35 8.50 2.82 -1.41
N VAL A 36 7.63 3.52 -0.69
CA VAL A 36 6.67 4.46 -1.28
C VAL A 36 7.43 5.46 -2.15
N ALA A 37 7.01 5.60 -3.40
CA ALA A 37 7.63 6.52 -4.35
C ALA A 37 7.21 7.97 -4.08
N GLU A 38 5.93 8.16 -3.74
CA GLU A 38 5.36 9.46 -3.43
C GLU A 38 4.15 9.36 -2.50
N ILE A 39 3.91 10.40 -1.72
CA ILE A 39 2.70 10.59 -0.91
C ILE A 39 2.01 11.83 -1.47
N ARG A 40 0.82 11.65 -2.07
CA ARG A 40 0.00 12.75 -2.59
C ARG A 40 -0.99 13.23 -1.52
N GLU A 41 -1.73 14.30 -1.84
CA GLU A 41 -2.85 14.75 -1.02
C GLU A 41 -3.94 13.65 -0.88
N ALA A 42 -4.88 13.86 0.04
CA ALA A 42 -6.03 12.97 0.24
C ALA A 42 -5.69 11.50 0.55
N ASP A 43 -4.62 11.26 1.31
CA ASP A 43 -4.22 9.94 1.82
C ASP A 43 -3.82 8.94 0.70
N ILE A 44 -3.19 9.44 -0.38
CA ILE A 44 -2.77 8.62 -1.53
C ILE A 44 -1.26 8.29 -1.46
N LEU A 45 -0.94 7.00 -1.61
CA LEU A 45 0.42 6.47 -1.73
C LEU A 45 0.68 5.99 -3.16
N GLY A 46 1.79 6.41 -3.75
CA GLY A 46 2.27 5.97 -5.05
C GLY A 46 3.33 4.87 -4.93
N PHE A 47 3.15 3.77 -5.67
CA PHE A 47 4.11 2.67 -5.77
C PHE A 47 4.54 2.48 -7.22
N GLY A 48 5.85 2.41 -7.46
CA GLY A 48 6.40 2.12 -8.79
C GLY A 48 5.99 0.74 -9.30
N ILE A 49 5.53 0.68 -10.55
CA ILE A 49 5.18 -0.57 -11.23
C ILE A 49 6.39 -1.09 -12.00
N TYR A 50 6.79 -2.33 -11.68
CA TYR A 50 7.72 -3.10 -12.50
C TYR A 50 7.29 -4.56 -12.53
N LYS A 51 6.75 -5.02 -13.67
CA LYS A 51 6.27 -6.39 -13.91
C LYS A 51 5.41 -6.96 -12.76
N MET A 52 4.17 -6.46 -12.65
CA MET A 52 3.19 -6.84 -11.62
C MET A 52 1.84 -7.24 -12.25
N GLU A 53 1.82 -8.19 -13.18
CA GLU A 53 0.65 -8.45 -14.05
C GLU A 53 -0.61 -8.81 -13.27
N VAL A 54 -0.52 -9.76 -12.33
CA VAL A 54 -1.67 -10.21 -11.52
C VAL A 54 -2.17 -9.09 -10.59
N THR A 55 -1.26 -8.38 -9.93
CA THR A 55 -1.61 -7.23 -9.08
C THR A 55 -2.33 -6.15 -9.89
N GLN A 56 -1.82 -5.83 -11.08
CA GLN A 56 -2.44 -4.83 -11.96
C GLN A 56 -3.81 -5.27 -12.46
N GLN A 57 -3.98 -6.56 -12.80
CA GLN A 57 -5.27 -7.10 -13.21
C GLN A 57 -6.30 -7.00 -12.08
N ASN A 58 -5.95 -7.45 -10.87
CA ASN A 58 -6.81 -7.35 -9.69
C ASN A 58 -7.24 -5.88 -9.41
N ILE A 59 -6.31 -4.94 -9.53
CA ILE A 59 -6.60 -3.51 -9.36
C ILE A 59 -7.57 -3.00 -10.43
N LYS A 60 -7.40 -3.39 -11.70
CA LYS A 60 -8.34 -3.02 -12.77
C LYS A 60 -9.74 -3.59 -12.55
N ASP A 61 -9.82 -4.82 -12.03
CA ASP A 61 -11.08 -5.51 -11.86
C ASP A 61 -11.92 -4.96 -10.71
N ASN A 62 -11.29 -4.61 -9.57
CA ASN A 62 -12.05 -4.21 -8.37
C ASN A 62 -11.38 -3.12 -7.51
N GLY A 63 -10.13 -2.76 -7.80
CA GLY A 63 -9.36 -1.76 -7.09
C GLY A 63 -9.06 -2.08 -5.63
N MET A 64 -9.39 -3.27 -5.11
CA MET A 64 -9.21 -3.60 -3.69
C MET A 64 -7.74 -3.87 -3.38
N MET A 65 -7.24 -3.19 -2.35
CA MET A 65 -5.84 -3.32 -1.95
C MET A 65 -5.67 -3.11 -0.44
N GLN A 66 -4.69 -3.82 0.12
CA GLN A 66 -4.15 -3.58 1.45
C GLN A 66 -2.65 -3.33 1.36
N VAL A 67 -2.16 -2.47 2.24
CA VAL A 67 -0.74 -2.12 2.38
C VAL A 67 -0.34 -2.35 3.83
N VAL A 68 0.77 -3.05 4.06
CA VAL A 68 1.38 -3.14 5.38
C VAL A 68 2.64 -2.29 5.40
N ILE A 69 2.75 -1.41 6.39
CA ILE A 69 3.89 -0.52 6.56
C ILE A 69 4.41 -0.71 7.98
N ALA A 70 5.66 -1.13 8.12
CA ALA A 70 6.24 -1.44 9.42
C ALA A 70 7.72 -1.08 9.48
N THR A 71 8.20 -0.82 10.69
CA THR A 71 9.61 -0.59 10.98
C THR A 71 9.99 -1.22 12.32
N MET A 72 11.26 -1.59 12.45
CA MET A 72 11.90 -1.97 13.72
C MET A 72 12.75 -0.84 14.30
N GLU A 73 12.93 0.25 13.56
CA GLU A 73 13.75 1.37 13.97
C GLU A 73 13.08 2.16 15.11
N GLY A 74 13.73 2.19 16.28
CA GLY A 74 13.13 2.76 17.49
C GLY A 74 12.09 1.87 18.16
N GLY A 75 12.02 0.59 17.78
CA GLY A 75 11.06 -0.41 18.28
C GLY A 75 10.07 -0.88 17.21
N PRO A 76 9.36 -1.99 17.45
CA PRO A 76 8.37 -2.51 16.51
C PRO A 76 7.18 -1.54 16.40
N LYS A 77 6.93 -1.05 15.19
CA LYS A 77 5.72 -0.28 14.85
C LYS A 77 5.21 -0.72 13.50
N GLY A 78 3.88 -0.88 13.37
CA GLY A 78 3.29 -1.34 12.12
C GLY A 78 1.84 -0.94 11.96
N TYR A 79 1.47 -0.67 10.71
CA TYR A 79 0.13 -0.28 10.31
C TYR A 79 -0.34 -1.11 9.12
N ARG A 80 -1.61 -1.50 9.14
CA ARG A 80 -2.34 -1.98 7.96
C ARG A 80 -3.21 -0.86 7.43
N LEU A 81 -3.01 -0.51 6.17
CA LEU A 81 -3.87 0.39 5.44
C LEU A 81 -4.77 -0.44 4.52
N THR A 82 -6.07 -0.17 4.56
CA THR A 82 -7.06 -0.74 3.63
C THR A 82 -7.64 0.37 2.79
N GLY A 83 -7.84 0.13 1.50
CA GLY A 83 -8.45 1.11 0.62
C GLY A 83 -8.54 0.66 -0.83
N LYS A 84 -8.51 1.65 -1.72
CA LYS A 84 -8.69 1.46 -3.16
C LYS A 84 -7.47 1.90 -3.94
N ALA A 85 -7.17 1.19 -5.01
CA ALA A 85 -6.08 1.51 -5.91
C ALA A 85 -6.56 1.69 -7.35
N CYS A 86 -5.81 2.49 -8.10
CA CYS A 86 -5.88 2.55 -9.55
C CYS A 86 -4.46 2.58 -10.14
N ILE A 87 -4.37 2.39 -11.46
CA ILE A 87 -3.11 2.46 -12.18
C ILE A 87 -3.10 3.76 -12.99
N GLU A 88 -2.07 4.57 -12.79
CA GLU A 88 -1.81 5.79 -13.54
C GLU A 88 -0.36 5.73 -14.03
N GLU A 89 -0.19 5.72 -15.36
CA GLU A 89 1.11 5.57 -16.02
C GLU A 89 1.93 4.36 -15.50
N LYS A 90 2.98 4.62 -14.70
CA LYS A 90 3.86 3.61 -14.11
C LYS A 90 3.70 3.51 -12.59
N LEU A 91 2.59 3.99 -12.05
CA LEU A 91 2.30 3.99 -10.62
C LEU A 91 1.01 3.23 -10.31
N VAL A 92 1.05 2.47 -9.21
CA VAL A 92 -0.15 2.13 -8.45
C VAL A 92 -0.41 3.27 -7.49
N LEU A 93 -1.55 3.92 -7.63
CA LEU A 93 -2.01 4.96 -6.72
C LEU A 93 -3.02 4.35 -5.77
N PHE A 94 -2.63 4.20 -4.50
CA PHE A 94 -3.45 3.63 -3.44
C PHE A 94 -3.98 4.73 -2.54
N LYS A 95 -5.30 4.91 -2.49
CA LYS A 95 -5.99 5.77 -1.54
C LYS A 95 -6.33 4.99 -0.29
N ALA A 96 -5.75 5.36 0.85
CA ALA A 96 -6.05 4.74 2.13
C ALA A 96 -7.43 5.22 2.63
N GLU A 97 -8.27 4.28 3.04
CA GLU A 97 -9.61 4.53 3.59
C GLU A 97 -9.69 4.18 5.09
N LYS A 98 -8.87 3.23 5.53
CA LYS A 98 -8.76 2.80 6.93
C LYS A 98 -7.30 2.54 7.28
N ALA A 99 -6.92 2.89 8.51
CA ALA A 99 -5.66 2.50 9.11
C ALA A 99 -5.93 1.69 10.39
N GLU A 100 -5.18 0.61 10.59
CA GLU A 100 -5.22 -0.24 11.77
C GLU A 100 -3.81 -0.44 12.31
N VAL A 101 -3.63 -0.31 13.62
CA VAL A 101 -2.37 -0.62 14.29
C VAL A 101 -2.19 -2.15 14.29
N LEU A 102 -0.98 -2.61 13.98
CA LEU A 102 -0.64 -4.04 13.96
C LEU A 102 0.20 -4.49 15.15
N LEU A 103 0.96 -3.55 15.76
CA LEU A 103 1.93 -3.79 16.82
C LEU A 103 1.84 -2.66 17.85
#